data_AF-A0A6A2FGS0-F1
#
_entry.id   AF-A0A6A2FGS0-F1
#
_cell.length_a   1.000
_cell.length_b   1.000
_cell.length_c   1.000
_cell.angle_alpha   90.00
_cell.angle_beta   90.00
_cell.angle_gamma   90.00
#
_symmetry.space_group_name_H-M   'P 1'
#
loop_
_entity.id
_entity.type
_entity.pdbx_description
1 polymer ?
#
loop_
_entity_poly.entity_id
_entity_poly.type
_entity_poly.pdbx_seq_one_letter_code
_entity_poly.pdbx_strand_id
1 'polypeptide(L)'
;MINEENVNQAIFDYSNKKYGKRSKELFQRYVDEFPEKDVELPDEKWRNNFLAWLFFEKVLPETGMTIAEEFAKNTPDLSPEMRENVLQMKNIIRSRFIVISRKDLFLKIKDMEGNKIYKVKLHAPSPVYPNAVLTGRIHPFGDHYRFAGVFFMSTSPLILDPDILMSAYENDGLKKIESIPLRKGSSLQSIMNKYPAHWIDWMCKHYGLKERLKTEKVRAIENKIVNDLSQIVSELPEKSKEALAFCIKQGGFVKYGQLKDYDDDMDFFWKEGKTLSTIGLLRQKGLLVVGKMVFGERQFKVAFIPNELRDGLKVLLT
;
A
#
# COMPACT_ATOMS: atom_id res chain seq x y z
N MET A 1 -8.76 -23.24 7.09
CA MET A 1 -9.24 -21.95 7.62
C MET A 1 -9.44 -21.00 6.45
N ILE A 2 -10.61 -20.36 6.35
CA ILE A 2 -10.91 -19.43 5.26
C ILE A 2 -10.24 -18.09 5.58
N ASN A 3 -9.48 -17.57 4.64
CA ASN A 3 -8.71 -16.34 4.79
C ASN A 3 -8.91 -15.43 3.57
N GLU A 4 -8.22 -14.30 3.59
CA GLU A 4 -8.33 -13.28 2.56
C GLU A 4 -8.03 -13.81 1.12
N GLU A 5 -7.12 -14.78 1.00
CA GLU A 5 -6.61 -15.29 -0.29
C GLU A 5 -7.57 -16.30 -0.93
N ASN A 6 -8.26 -17.10 -0.10
CA ASN A 6 -9.12 -18.20 -0.57
C ASN A 6 -10.63 -17.94 -0.43
N VAL A 7 -11.05 -16.80 0.14
CA VAL A 7 -12.47 -16.50 0.39
C VAL A 7 -13.33 -16.54 -0.87
N ASN A 8 -12.86 -16.01 -2.00
CA ASN A 8 -13.63 -16.03 -3.25
C ASN A 8 -13.81 -17.45 -3.79
N GLN A 9 -12.78 -18.29 -3.66
CA GLN A 9 -12.86 -19.70 -4.00
C GLN A 9 -13.84 -20.43 -3.07
N ALA A 10 -13.81 -20.14 -1.77
CA ALA A 10 -14.73 -20.72 -0.80
C ALA A 10 -16.20 -20.33 -1.08
N ILE A 11 -16.47 -19.08 -1.49
CA ILE A 11 -17.79 -18.64 -1.94
C ILE A 11 -18.22 -19.41 -3.19
N PHE A 12 -17.33 -19.56 -4.16
CA PHE A 12 -17.59 -20.35 -5.36
C PHE A 12 -17.91 -21.81 -5.03
N ASP A 13 -17.13 -22.44 -4.16
CA ASP A 13 -17.31 -23.83 -3.74
C ASP A 13 -18.63 -24.03 -2.98
N TYR A 14 -18.98 -23.08 -2.10
CA TYR A 14 -20.29 -23.05 -1.44
C TYR A 14 -21.42 -22.95 -2.46
N SER A 15 -21.30 -22.02 -3.41
CA SER A 15 -22.29 -21.82 -4.48
C SER A 15 -22.44 -23.08 -5.34
N ASN A 16 -21.33 -23.72 -5.72
CA ASN A 16 -21.35 -24.96 -6.50
C ASN A 16 -21.94 -26.13 -5.70
N LYS A 17 -21.63 -26.25 -4.40
CA LYS A 17 -22.22 -27.29 -3.54
C LYS A 17 -23.73 -27.14 -3.40
N LYS A 18 -24.21 -25.90 -3.23
CA LYS A 18 -25.62 -25.60 -2.97
C LYS A 18 -26.45 -25.52 -4.25
N TYR A 19 -25.90 -24.88 -5.27
CA TYR A 19 -26.60 -24.54 -6.51
C TYR A 19 -26.02 -25.20 -7.76
N GLY A 20 -24.92 -25.95 -7.69
CA GLY A 20 -24.20 -26.46 -8.86
C GLY A 20 -25.06 -27.30 -9.81
N LYS A 21 -25.93 -28.16 -9.27
CA LYS A 21 -26.93 -28.91 -10.08
C LYS A 21 -27.92 -28.02 -10.81
N ARG A 22 -28.18 -26.82 -10.28
CA ARG A 22 -29.10 -25.79 -10.81
C ARG A 22 -28.36 -24.62 -11.45
N SER A 23 -27.05 -24.73 -11.68
CA SER A 23 -26.24 -23.63 -12.24
C SER A 23 -26.75 -23.17 -13.61
N LYS A 24 -27.17 -24.11 -14.47
CA LYS A 24 -27.83 -23.83 -15.75
C LYS A 24 -29.18 -23.13 -15.58
N GLU A 25 -29.96 -23.51 -14.56
CA GLU A 25 -31.25 -22.87 -14.27
C GLU A 25 -31.05 -21.43 -13.79
N LEU A 26 -30.10 -21.20 -12.87
CA LEU A 26 -29.75 -19.86 -12.38
C LEU A 26 -29.26 -18.98 -13.52
N PHE A 27 -28.45 -19.54 -14.42
CA PHE A 27 -28.00 -18.83 -15.61
C PHE A 27 -29.19 -18.40 -16.48
N GLN A 28 -30.02 -19.35 -16.90
CA GLN A 28 -31.17 -19.07 -17.77
C GLN A 28 -32.17 -18.10 -17.14
N ARG A 29 -32.33 -18.15 -15.82
CA ARG A 29 -33.27 -17.31 -15.08
C ARG A 29 -32.82 -15.87 -14.95
N TYR A 30 -31.51 -15.63 -14.86
CA TYR A 30 -30.96 -14.32 -14.48
C TYR A 30 -30.08 -13.66 -15.53
N VAL A 31 -29.79 -14.33 -16.65
CA VAL A 31 -28.99 -13.74 -17.75
C VAL A 31 -29.57 -12.43 -18.26
N ASP A 32 -30.90 -12.31 -18.35
CA ASP A 32 -31.54 -11.09 -18.86
C ASP A 32 -31.46 -9.89 -17.93
N GLU A 33 -31.25 -10.15 -16.63
CA GLU A 33 -31.06 -9.14 -15.60
C GLU A 33 -29.60 -8.71 -15.45
N PHE A 34 -28.66 -9.43 -16.07
CA PHE A 34 -27.24 -9.12 -15.96
C PHE A 34 -26.93 -7.80 -16.71
N PRO A 35 -26.40 -6.76 -16.03
CA PRO A 35 -26.22 -5.44 -16.63
C PRO A 35 -25.25 -5.41 -17.83
N GLU A 36 -24.35 -6.39 -17.92
CA GLU A 36 -23.31 -6.47 -18.95
C GLU A 36 -23.57 -7.64 -19.92
N LYS A 37 -24.84 -8.05 -20.07
CA LYS A 37 -25.21 -9.20 -20.91
C LYS A 37 -24.83 -9.02 -22.38
N ASP A 38 -24.91 -7.80 -22.89
CA ASP A 38 -24.64 -7.47 -24.30
C ASP A 38 -23.16 -7.12 -24.56
N VAL A 39 -22.28 -7.23 -23.54
CA VAL A 39 -20.87 -6.91 -23.69
C VAL A 39 -20.14 -8.06 -24.38
N GLU A 40 -19.50 -7.78 -25.51
CA GLU A 40 -18.69 -8.75 -26.23
C GLU A 40 -17.41 -9.11 -25.45
N LEU A 41 -17.38 -10.33 -24.94
CA LEU A 41 -16.27 -10.90 -24.19
C LEU A 41 -16.05 -12.34 -24.66
N PRO A 42 -14.82 -12.88 -24.61
CA PRO A 42 -14.62 -14.32 -24.70
C PRO A 42 -15.49 -15.06 -23.70
N ASP A 43 -16.10 -16.19 -24.09
CA ASP A 43 -17.11 -16.91 -23.30
C ASP A 43 -16.72 -17.13 -21.83
N GLU A 44 -15.47 -17.51 -21.58
CA GLU A 44 -14.95 -17.71 -20.22
C GLU A 44 -14.96 -16.42 -19.40
N LYS A 45 -14.52 -15.30 -20.00
CA LYS A 45 -14.50 -13.99 -19.35
C LYS A 45 -15.91 -13.49 -19.10
N TRP A 46 -16.80 -13.63 -20.08
CA TRP A 46 -18.21 -13.27 -19.93
C TRP A 46 -18.84 -14.07 -18.78
N ARG A 47 -18.61 -15.38 -18.73
CA ARG A 47 -19.12 -16.26 -17.66
C ARG A 47 -18.57 -15.87 -16.29
N ASN A 48 -17.28 -15.59 -16.17
CA ASN A 48 -16.68 -15.12 -14.92
C ASN A 48 -17.29 -13.79 -14.46
N ASN A 49 -17.59 -12.91 -15.43
CA ASN A 49 -18.21 -11.62 -15.18
C ASN A 49 -19.65 -11.77 -14.67
N PHE A 50 -20.43 -12.65 -15.30
CA PHE A 50 -21.78 -13.02 -14.86
C PHE A 50 -21.78 -13.67 -13.47
N LEU A 51 -20.86 -14.61 -13.20
CA LEU A 51 -20.77 -15.27 -11.89
C LEU A 51 -20.43 -14.28 -10.78
N ALA A 52 -19.52 -13.33 -11.03
CA ALA A 52 -19.22 -12.29 -10.07
C ALA A 52 -20.45 -11.42 -9.76
N TRP A 53 -21.22 -11.03 -10.78
CA TRP A 53 -22.50 -10.33 -10.57
C TRP A 53 -23.49 -11.18 -9.77
N LEU A 54 -23.66 -12.44 -10.13
CA LEU A 54 -24.57 -13.36 -9.46
C LEU A 54 -24.20 -13.55 -7.98
N PHE A 55 -22.90 -13.58 -7.67
CA PHE A 55 -22.43 -13.86 -6.32
C PHE A 55 -22.53 -12.66 -5.39
N PHE A 56 -22.18 -11.46 -5.91
CA PHE A 56 -21.98 -10.28 -5.08
C PHE A 56 -23.11 -9.26 -5.20
N GLU A 57 -23.89 -9.27 -6.28
CA GLU A 57 -24.87 -8.21 -6.57
C GLU A 57 -26.31 -8.74 -6.67
N LYS A 58 -26.52 -9.91 -7.27
CA LYS A 58 -27.85 -10.46 -7.45
C LYS A 58 -28.41 -10.97 -6.12
N VAL A 59 -29.41 -10.27 -5.61
CA VAL A 59 -30.22 -10.72 -4.47
C VAL A 59 -31.16 -11.83 -4.95
N LEU A 60 -31.06 -13.01 -4.33
CA LEU A 60 -31.90 -14.15 -4.66
C LEU A 60 -33.28 -14.00 -3.99
N PRO A 61 -34.39 -14.11 -4.73
CA PRO A 61 -35.74 -13.97 -4.17
C PRO A 61 -36.04 -14.96 -3.03
N GLU A 62 -35.44 -16.14 -3.07
CA GLU A 62 -35.68 -17.21 -2.10
C GLU A 62 -35.09 -16.91 -0.72
N THR A 63 -34.01 -16.13 -0.67
CA THR A 63 -33.24 -15.86 0.55
C THR A 63 -33.26 -14.40 0.96
N GLY A 64 -33.61 -13.49 0.04
CA GLY A 64 -33.47 -12.04 0.22
C GLY A 64 -32.01 -11.59 0.38
N MET A 65 -31.05 -12.41 -0.03
CA MET A 65 -29.61 -12.19 0.15
C MET A 65 -28.85 -12.46 -1.15
N THR A 66 -27.66 -11.89 -1.29
CA THR A 66 -26.69 -12.34 -2.30
C THR A 66 -26.07 -13.68 -1.87
N ILE A 67 -25.47 -14.42 -2.80
CA ILE A 67 -24.81 -15.69 -2.47
C ILE A 67 -23.65 -15.48 -1.50
N ALA A 68 -22.91 -14.37 -1.63
CA ALA A 68 -21.84 -14.02 -0.69
C ALA A 68 -22.37 -13.75 0.73
N GLU A 69 -23.48 -13.01 0.87
CA GLU A 69 -24.11 -12.79 2.18
C GLU A 69 -24.61 -14.11 2.80
N GLU A 70 -25.20 -14.96 1.97
CA GLU A 70 -25.69 -16.26 2.41
C GLU A 70 -24.54 -17.17 2.87
N PHE A 71 -23.43 -17.19 2.13
CA PHE A 71 -22.20 -17.87 2.51
C PHE A 71 -21.66 -17.36 3.85
N ALA A 72 -21.63 -16.04 4.05
CA ALA A 72 -21.15 -15.43 5.29
C ALA A 72 -21.97 -15.85 6.52
N LYS A 73 -23.29 -16.04 6.35
CA LYS A 73 -24.19 -16.51 7.43
C LYS A 73 -24.06 -18.00 7.72
N ASN A 74 -23.88 -18.82 6.68
CA ASN A 74 -23.97 -20.28 6.79
C ASN A 74 -22.62 -20.98 6.95
N THR A 75 -21.50 -20.24 6.98
CA THR A 75 -20.16 -20.80 7.12
C THR A 75 -19.63 -20.58 8.53
N PRO A 76 -19.63 -21.60 9.41
CA PRO A 76 -19.20 -21.46 10.80
C PRO A 76 -17.70 -21.18 10.94
N ASP A 77 -16.89 -21.61 9.96
CA ASP A 77 -15.42 -21.50 9.99
C ASP A 77 -14.88 -20.09 9.62
N LEU A 78 -15.77 -19.13 9.38
CA LEU A 78 -15.37 -17.73 9.13
C LEU A 78 -15.08 -17.01 10.45
N SER A 79 -13.90 -16.39 10.54
CA SER A 79 -13.63 -15.45 11.62
C SER A 79 -14.62 -14.27 11.58
N PRO A 80 -14.90 -13.59 12.72
CA PRO A 80 -15.80 -12.44 12.74
C PRO A 80 -15.40 -11.33 11.76
N GLU A 81 -14.09 -11.05 11.65
CA GLU A 81 -13.54 -10.07 10.71
C GLU A 81 -13.78 -10.48 9.25
N MET A 82 -13.51 -11.74 8.90
CA MET A 82 -13.71 -12.23 7.54
C MET A 82 -15.19 -12.20 7.16
N ARG A 83 -16.08 -12.52 8.10
CA ARG A 83 -17.53 -12.46 7.90
C ARG A 83 -17.97 -11.04 7.55
N GLU A 84 -17.50 -10.04 8.30
CA GLU A 84 -17.80 -8.64 8.02
C GLU A 84 -17.28 -8.21 6.65
N ASN A 85 -16.03 -8.58 6.31
CA ASN A 85 -15.45 -8.28 5.00
C ASN A 85 -16.27 -8.89 3.83
N VAL A 86 -16.82 -10.10 4.00
CA VAL A 86 -17.69 -10.73 2.99
C VAL A 86 -19.03 -10.01 2.88
N LEU A 87 -19.65 -9.63 4.00
CA LEU A 87 -20.95 -8.92 4.01
C LEU A 87 -20.87 -7.56 3.29
N GLN A 88 -19.71 -6.91 3.35
CA GLN A 88 -19.48 -5.64 2.66
C GLN A 88 -19.33 -5.79 1.14
N MET A 89 -19.06 -7.00 0.61
CA MET A 89 -18.85 -7.22 -0.82
C MET A 89 -20.05 -6.83 -1.70
N LYS A 90 -21.26 -6.75 -1.12
CA LYS A 90 -22.47 -6.29 -1.84
C LYS A 90 -22.45 -4.82 -2.23
N ASN A 91 -21.59 -4.02 -1.59
CA ASN A 91 -21.48 -2.59 -1.82
C ASN A 91 -20.61 -2.32 -3.06
N ILE A 92 -21.06 -2.81 -4.22
CA ILE A 92 -20.33 -2.74 -5.48
C ILE A 92 -20.38 -1.33 -6.04
N ILE A 93 -19.22 -0.85 -6.47
CA ILE A 93 -19.03 0.41 -7.18
C ILE A 93 -18.70 0.07 -8.62
N ARG A 94 -19.54 0.52 -9.55
CA ARG A 94 -19.33 0.39 -10.99
C ARG A 94 -18.89 1.75 -11.51
N SER A 95 -17.72 1.83 -12.13
CA SER A 95 -17.25 3.09 -12.72
C SER A 95 -16.15 2.85 -13.75
N ARG A 96 -15.71 3.94 -14.36
CA ARG A 96 -14.45 4.07 -15.06
C ARG A 96 -13.42 4.65 -14.08
N PHE A 97 -12.34 3.92 -13.87
CA PHE A 97 -11.30 4.29 -12.94
C PHE A 97 -10.01 4.58 -13.67
N ILE A 98 -9.37 5.71 -13.37
CA ILE A 98 -8.02 5.97 -13.84
C ILE A 98 -6.99 5.48 -12.82
N VAL A 99 -5.96 4.77 -13.28
CA VAL A 99 -4.89 4.29 -12.43
C VAL A 99 -3.93 5.43 -12.14
N ILE A 100 -3.90 5.88 -10.88
CA ILE A 100 -2.97 6.92 -10.42
C ILE A 100 -1.57 6.34 -10.24
N SER A 101 -1.48 5.24 -9.50
CA SER A 101 -0.20 4.60 -9.21
C SER A 101 -0.37 3.14 -8.81
N ARG A 102 0.76 2.42 -8.84
CA ARG A 102 0.87 1.02 -8.45
C ARG A 102 2.06 0.82 -7.53
N LYS A 103 1.83 0.13 -6.42
CA LYS A 103 2.86 -0.39 -5.50
C LYS A 103 2.56 -1.86 -5.26
N ASP A 104 3.42 -2.74 -5.76
CA ASP A 104 3.24 -4.20 -5.71
C ASP A 104 1.91 -4.65 -6.34
N LEU A 105 1.04 -5.27 -5.54
CA LEU A 105 -0.32 -5.68 -5.91
C LEU A 105 -1.38 -4.62 -5.63
N PHE A 106 -1.02 -3.49 -5.02
CA PHE A 106 -1.97 -2.41 -4.74
C PHE A 106 -1.96 -1.35 -5.84
N LEU A 107 -3.15 -1.00 -6.29
CA LEU A 107 -3.41 0.12 -7.18
C LEU A 107 -4.06 1.25 -6.38
N LYS A 108 -3.63 2.49 -6.62
CA LYS A 108 -4.45 3.67 -6.33
C LYS A 108 -5.19 4.02 -7.61
N ILE A 109 -6.51 3.91 -7.59
CA ILE A 109 -7.35 4.23 -8.73
C ILE A 109 -8.32 5.35 -8.36
N LYS A 110 -8.69 6.17 -9.32
CA LYS A 110 -9.59 7.30 -9.13
C LYS A 110 -10.82 7.14 -9.99
N ASP A 111 -11.98 7.24 -9.35
CA ASP A 111 -13.26 7.30 -10.00
C ASP A 111 -13.34 8.52 -10.93
N MET A 112 -13.55 8.31 -12.22
CA MET A 112 -13.67 9.41 -13.17
C MET A 112 -14.99 10.18 -13.01
N GLU A 113 -16.01 9.59 -12.39
CA GLU A 113 -17.31 10.23 -12.16
C GLU A 113 -17.36 10.87 -10.78
N GLY A 114 -16.98 10.12 -9.74
CA GLY A 114 -17.05 10.56 -8.35
C GLY A 114 -15.82 11.30 -7.82
N ASN A 115 -14.73 11.37 -8.60
CA ASN A 115 -13.44 11.96 -8.21
C ASN A 115 -12.83 11.36 -6.92
N LYS A 116 -13.31 10.19 -6.48
CA LYS A 116 -12.89 9.50 -5.26
C LYS A 116 -11.75 8.53 -5.56
N ILE A 117 -10.76 8.49 -4.68
CA ILE A 117 -9.59 7.61 -4.81
C ILE A 117 -9.78 6.35 -3.95
N TYR A 118 -9.52 5.19 -4.54
CA TYR A 118 -9.61 3.88 -3.91
C TYR A 118 -8.26 3.17 -3.92
N LYS A 119 -7.96 2.45 -2.83
CA LYS A 119 -6.84 1.51 -2.72
C LYS A 119 -7.36 0.11 -3.08
N VAL A 120 -7.03 -0.39 -4.26
CA VAL A 120 -7.50 -1.69 -4.77
C VAL A 120 -6.38 -2.71 -4.77
N LYS A 121 -6.61 -3.90 -4.20
CA LYS A 121 -5.66 -5.02 -4.22
C LYS A 121 -5.96 -5.95 -5.40
N LEU A 122 -4.93 -6.21 -6.20
CA LEU A 122 -4.96 -7.24 -7.25
C LEU A 122 -4.74 -8.62 -6.64
N HIS A 123 -5.42 -9.62 -7.18
CA HIS A 123 -5.21 -11.01 -6.77
C HIS A 123 -3.85 -11.56 -7.24
N ALA A 124 -3.37 -11.10 -8.39
CA ALA A 124 -2.10 -11.49 -8.97
C ALA A 124 -1.47 -10.32 -9.75
N PRO A 125 -0.16 -10.35 -10.05
CA PRO A 125 0.47 -9.37 -10.91
C PRO A 125 -0.25 -9.30 -12.26
N SER A 126 -0.73 -8.11 -12.62
CA SER A 126 -1.43 -7.85 -13.88
C SER A 126 -0.73 -6.70 -14.63
N PRO A 127 -0.74 -6.63 -15.97
CA PRO A 127 -0.07 -5.57 -16.73
C PRO A 127 -0.83 -4.23 -16.67
N VAL A 128 -1.24 -3.80 -15.48
CA VAL A 128 -1.85 -2.50 -15.23
C VAL A 128 -0.76 -1.49 -14.88
N TYR A 129 -0.80 -0.34 -15.54
CA TYR A 129 0.15 0.77 -15.39
C TYR A 129 -0.56 2.08 -15.09
N PRO A 130 0.16 3.06 -14.50
CA PRO A 130 -0.37 4.42 -14.35
C PRO A 130 -0.91 4.96 -15.67
N ASN A 131 -1.97 5.76 -15.60
CA ASN A 131 -2.71 6.31 -16.75
C ASN A 131 -3.55 5.31 -17.58
N ALA A 132 -3.60 4.04 -17.18
CA ALA A 132 -4.60 3.13 -17.71
C ALA A 132 -6.00 3.50 -17.18
N VAL A 133 -7.02 3.38 -18.03
CA VAL A 133 -8.43 3.48 -17.63
C VAL A 133 -8.99 2.08 -17.51
N LEU A 134 -9.48 1.75 -16.32
CA LEU A 134 -10.12 0.49 -15.98
C LEU A 134 -11.63 0.71 -15.90
N THR A 135 -12.40 0.06 -16.77
CA THR A 135 -13.86 0.02 -16.65
C THR A 135 -14.25 -1.30 -15.99
N GLY A 136 -14.98 -1.25 -14.89
CA GLY A 136 -15.41 -2.46 -14.20
C GLY A 136 -16.01 -2.18 -12.84
N ARG A 137 -15.91 -3.19 -11.97
CA ARG A 137 -16.57 -3.22 -10.67
C ARG A 137 -15.57 -3.44 -9.56
N ILE A 138 -15.70 -2.68 -8.49
CA ILE A 138 -14.94 -2.89 -7.25
C ILE A 138 -15.89 -3.02 -6.06
N HIS A 139 -15.46 -3.71 -5.01
CA HIS A 139 -16.17 -3.76 -3.73
C HIS A 139 -15.18 -3.58 -2.56
N PRO A 140 -15.65 -3.06 -1.42
CA PRO A 140 -14.84 -3.01 -0.21
C PRO A 140 -14.52 -4.42 0.31
N PHE A 141 -13.38 -4.55 0.99
CA PHE A 141 -12.92 -5.75 1.66
C PHE A 141 -11.91 -5.38 2.76
N GLY A 142 -12.39 -5.11 3.97
CA GLY A 142 -11.55 -4.64 5.08
C GLY A 142 -11.00 -3.23 4.83
N ASP A 143 -9.68 -3.07 4.83
CA ASP A 143 -8.98 -1.78 4.65
C ASP A 143 -8.78 -1.37 3.18
N HIS A 144 -9.20 -2.20 2.23
CA HIS A 144 -8.97 -2.00 0.81
C HIS A 144 -10.18 -2.42 -0.03
N TYR A 145 -10.06 -2.28 -1.35
CA TYR A 145 -11.06 -2.67 -2.33
C TYR A 145 -10.53 -3.80 -3.21
N ARG A 146 -11.44 -4.56 -3.83
CA ARG A 146 -11.11 -5.64 -4.77
C ARG A 146 -11.93 -5.52 -6.03
N PHE A 147 -11.41 -6.02 -7.14
CA PHE A 147 -12.18 -6.13 -8.38
C PHE A 147 -13.20 -7.26 -8.30
N ALA A 148 -14.41 -7.01 -8.79
CA ALA A 148 -15.43 -8.02 -9.03
C ALA A 148 -15.53 -8.32 -10.53
N GLY A 149 -15.28 -9.57 -10.90
CA GLY A 149 -15.40 -10.01 -12.29
C GLY A 149 -14.25 -9.53 -13.19
N VAL A 150 -14.58 -9.24 -14.44
CA VAL A 150 -13.62 -8.80 -15.45
C VAL A 150 -13.61 -7.28 -15.53
N PHE A 151 -12.42 -6.69 -15.62
CA PHE A 151 -12.27 -5.28 -15.93
C PHE A 151 -11.71 -5.11 -17.34
N PHE A 152 -12.15 -4.05 -18.01
CA PHE A 152 -11.65 -3.62 -19.30
C PHE A 152 -10.57 -2.59 -19.09
N MET A 153 -9.44 -2.76 -19.76
CA MET A 153 -8.35 -1.80 -19.73
C MET A 153 -8.26 -1.10 -21.07
N SER A 154 -8.24 0.22 -21.04
CA SER A 154 -7.93 1.05 -22.21
C SER A 154 -6.82 2.03 -21.84
N THR A 155 -6.00 2.39 -22.82
CA THR A 155 -5.02 3.45 -22.68
C THR A 155 -5.49 4.66 -23.44
N SER A 156 -5.61 5.79 -22.76
CA SER A 156 -5.72 7.07 -23.46
C SER A 156 -4.47 7.89 -23.18
N PRO A 157 -3.60 8.10 -24.19
CA PRO A 157 -2.38 8.90 -24.01
C PRO A 157 -2.67 10.38 -23.71
N LEU A 158 -3.93 10.81 -23.81
CA LEU A 158 -4.36 12.20 -23.64
C LEU A 158 -4.93 12.51 -22.26
N ILE A 159 -5.05 11.54 -21.35
CA ILE A 159 -5.51 11.84 -19.98
C ILE A 159 -4.32 12.34 -19.17
N LEU A 160 -4.27 13.66 -18.97
CA LEU A 160 -3.35 14.34 -18.06
C LEU A 160 -4.08 14.60 -16.74
N ASP A 161 -4.16 13.57 -15.89
CA ASP A 161 -4.75 13.74 -14.55
C ASP A 161 -3.71 14.32 -13.57
N PRO A 162 -4.04 15.39 -12.82
CA PRO A 162 -3.13 15.97 -11.83
C PRO A 162 -2.63 14.99 -10.78
N ASP A 163 -3.44 14.01 -10.35
CA ASP A 163 -3.04 13.03 -9.35
C ASP A 163 -2.00 12.04 -9.90
N ILE A 164 -2.10 11.69 -11.20
CA ILE A 164 -1.06 10.90 -11.88
C ILE A 164 0.26 11.66 -11.89
N LEU A 165 0.23 12.92 -12.33
CA LEU A 165 1.44 13.76 -12.41
C LEU A 165 2.07 13.95 -11.03
N MET A 166 1.24 14.22 -10.03
CA MET A 166 1.69 14.38 -8.64
C MET A 166 2.27 13.08 -8.08
N SER A 167 1.64 11.93 -8.35
CA SER A 167 2.15 10.63 -7.89
C SER A 167 3.46 10.25 -8.59
N ALA A 168 3.62 10.56 -9.88
CA ALA A 168 4.88 10.38 -10.59
C ALA A 168 5.99 11.27 -9.99
N TYR A 169 5.68 12.55 -9.75
CA TYR A 169 6.59 13.49 -9.10
C TYR A 169 7.03 13.03 -7.70
N GLU A 170 6.08 12.56 -6.88
CA GLU A 170 6.34 11.97 -5.56
C GLU A 170 7.30 10.79 -5.65
N ASN A 171 7.01 9.83 -6.52
CA ASN A 171 7.82 8.63 -6.68
C ASN A 171 9.25 8.94 -7.13
N ASP A 172 9.41 9.86 -8.08
CA ASP A 172 10.72 10.27 -8.57
C ASP A 172 11.49 11.09 -7.53
N GLY A 173 10.80 11.93 -6.77
CA GLY A 173 11.36 12.64 -5.62
C GLY A 173 11.91 11.67 -4.57
N LEU A 174 11.14 10.64 -4.21
CA LEU A 174 11.58 9.64 -3.23
C LEU A 174 12.76 8.82 -3.75
N LYS A 175 12.74 8.37 -5.01
CA LYS A 175 13.86 7.66 -5.64
C LYS A 175 15.15 8.48 -5.62
N LYS A 176 15.07 9.80 -5.87
CA LYS A 176 16.23 10.70 -5.79
C LYS A 176 16.85 10.69 -4.40
N ILE A 177 16.03 10.82 -3.35
CA ILE A 177 16.50 10.75 -1.95
C ILE A 177 17.13 9.39 -1.66
N GLU A 178 16.46 8.31 -2.03
CA GLU A 178 16.96 6.94 -1.80
C GLU A 178 18.17 6.56 -2.66
N SER A 179 18.54 7.41 -3.62
CA SER A 179 19.74 7.26 -4.43
C SER A 179 20.94 8.06 -3.93
N ILE A 180 20.80 8.80 -2.81
CA ILE A 180 21.91 9.52 -2.20
C ILE A 180 23.06 8.56 -1.93
N PRO A 181 24.29 8.85 -2.42
CA PRO A 181 25.43 8.00 -2.15
C PRO A 181 25.89 8.16 -0.71
N LEU A 182 26.03 7.02 -0.03
CA LEU A 182 26.43 6.88 1.36
C LEU A 182 27.79 6.18 1.47
N ARG A 183 28.59 6.63 2.44
CA ARG A 183 29.89 6.04 2.81
C ARG A 183 29.83 5.62 4.27
N LYS A 184 30.73 4.72 4.70
CA LYS A 184 30.75 4.21 6.10
C LYS A 184 30.73 5.31 7.16
N GLY A 185 31.41 6.42 6.92
CA GLY A 185 31.47 7.60 7.80
C GLY A 185 30.63 8.79 7.33
N SER A 186 29.57 8.58 6.54
CA SER A 186 28.65 9.67 6.21
C SER A 186 27.99 10.23 7.47
N SER A 187 28.12 11.55 7.66
CA SER A 187 27.52 12.25 8.79
C SER A 187 26.04 12.58 8.55
N LEU A 188 25.29 12.73 9.63
CA LEU A 188 23.89 13.16 9.59
C LEU A 188 23.72 14.47 8.80
N GLN A 189 24.56 15.46 9.10
CA GLN A 189 24.59 16.75 8.40
C GLN A 189 24.80 16.60 6.88
N SER A 190 25.77 15.78 6.48
CA SER A 190 26.12 15.59 5.06
C SER A 190 24.98 14.96 4.25
N ILE A 191 24.19 14.12 4.91
CA ILE A 191 23.03 13.46 4.33
C ILE A 191 21.86 14.44 4.25
N MET A 192 21.50 15.08 5.36
CA MET A 192 20.35 15.99 5.44
C MET A 192 20.49 17.22 4.53
N ASN A 193 21.71 17.71 4.30
CA ASN A 193 21.94 18.79 3.33
C ASN A 193 21.49 18.42 1.91
N LYS A 194 21.46 17.13 1.55
CA LYS A 194 20.98 16.62 0.25
C LYS A 194 19.47 16.39 0.21
N TYR A 195 18.78 16.41 1.35
CA TYR A 195 17.32 16.26 1.38
C TYR A 195 16.63 17.51 0.83
N PRO A 196 15.41 17.39 0.28
CA PRO A 196 14.59 18.54 -0.07
C PRO A 196 14.32 19.45 1.13
N ALA A 197 14.12 20.74 0.89
CA ALA A 197 13.85 21.71 1.96
C ALA A 197 12.61 21.35 2.78
N HIS A 198 11.53 20.87 2.14
CA HIS A 198 10.31 20.52 2.86
C HIS A 198 10.51 19.39 3.86
N TRP A 199 11.35 18.38 3.58
CA TRP A 199 11.66 17.34 4.59
C TRP A 199 12.35 17.92 5.82
N ILE A 200 13.28 18.84 5.61
CA ILE A 200 13.98 19.53 6.70
C ILE A 200 13.01 20.40 7.49
N ASP A 201 12.13 21.13 6.82
CA ASP A 201 11.11 21.98 7.46
C ASP A 201 10.18 21.16 8.34
N TRP A 202 9.80 19.97 7.89
CA TRP A 202 8.97 19.07 8.67
C TRP A 202 9.69 18.47 9.88
N MET A 203 10.95 18.06 9.73
CA MET A 203 11.76 17.62 10.88
C MET A 203 11.89 18.75 11.90
N CYS A 204 12.08 19.99 11.45
CA CYS A 204 12.07 21.15 12.34
C CYS A 204 10.72 21.31 13.06
N LYS A 205 9.60 21.21 12.33
CA LYS A 205 8.26 21.26 12.93
C LYS A 205 8.06 20.17 13.99
N HIS A 206 8.50 18.93 13.71
CA HIS A 206 8.42 17.81 14.65
C HIS A 206 9.21 18.06 15.92
N TYR A 207 10.42 18.62 15.81
CA TYR A 207 11.28 18.90 16.94
C TYR A 207 11.04 20.27 17.61
N GLY A 208 10.05 21.05 17.14
CA GLY A 208 9.75 22.39 17.66
C GLY A 208 10.81 23.46 17.33
N LEU A 209 11.60 23.24 16.29
CA LEU A 209 12.71 24.07 15.84
C LEU A 209 12.21 25.20 14.92
N LYS A 210 12.83 26.39 15.00
CA LYS A 210 12.33 27.65 14.38
C LYS A 210 13.35 28.35 13.48
N GLU A 211 14.45 27.70 13.15
CA GLU A 211 15.50 28.27 12.30
C GLU A 211 14.94 28.59 10.92
N ARG A 212 15.53 29.57 10.24
CA ARG A 212 15.01 30.04 8.96
C ARG A 212 15.72 29.38 7.79
N LEU A 213 17.05 29.36 7.79
CA LEU A 213 17.83 28.84 6.67
C LEU A 213 17.95 27.31 6.76
N LYS A 214 17.90 26.64 5.61
CA LYS A 214 18.02 25.17 5.56
C LYS A 214 19.28 24.65 6.26
N THR A 215 20.41 25.32 6.08
CA THR A 215 21.69 24.94 6.71
C THR A 215 21.65 25.06 8.23
N GLU A 216 20.99 26.09 8.76
CA GLU A 216 20.76 26.28 10.20
C GLU A 216 19.81 25.21 10.74
N LYS A 217 18.70 24.96 10.03
CA LYS A 217 17.75 23.89 10.35
C LYS A 217 18.43 22.53 10.46
N VAL A 218 19.26 22.16 9.48
CA VAL A 218 20.00 20.89 9.49
C VAL A 218 20.90 20.78 10.72
N ARG A 219 21.63 21.84 11.07
CA ARG A 219 22.47 21.87 12.29
C ARG A 219 21.65 21.74 13.57
N ALA A 220 20.52 22.44 13.64
CA ALA A 220 19.63 22.39 14.79
C ALA A 220 19.02 20.99 14.98
N ILE A 221 18.59 20.35 13.89
CA ILE A 221 18.09 18.97 13.89
C ILE A 221 19.19 18.00 14.35
N GLU A 222 20.40 18.12 13.80
CA GLU A 222 21.54 17.28 14.18
C GLU A 222 21.85 17.40 15.68
N ASN A 223 22.00 18.64 16.18
CA ASN A 223 22.25 18.89 17.60
C ASN A 223 21.13 18.34 18.49
N LYS A 224 19.87 18.51 18.08
CA LYS A 224 18.71 18.00 18.80
C LYS A 224 18.74 16.48 18.91
N ILE A 225 18.99 15.79 17.79
CA ILE A 225 19.02 14.32 17.75
C ILE A 225 20.17 13.77 18.58
N VAL A 226 21.36 14.37 18.49
CA VAL A 226 22.54 13.90 19.23
C VAL A 226 22.37 14.10 20.74
N ASN A 227 21.90 15.27 21.17
CA ASN A 227 21.75 15.58 22.59
C ASN A 227 20.59 14.82 23.26
N ASP A 228 19.50 14.62 22.53
CA ASP A 228 18.28 14.02 23.08
C ASP A 228 18.09 12.57 22.62
N LEU A 229 19.16 11.92 22.16
CA LEU A 229 19.11 10.58 21.56
C LEU A 229 18.43 9.55 22.47
N SER A 230 18.73 9.57 23.76
CA SER A 230 18.14 8.67 24.76
C SER A 230 16.62 8.84 24.87
N GLN A 231 16.15 10.09 24.93
CA GLN A 231 14.73 10.41 24.97
C GLN A 231 14.03 9.96 23.68
N ILE A 232 14.59 10.33 22.52
CA ILE A 232 14.01 10.00 21.22
C ILE A 232 13.87 8.48 21.06
N VAL A 233 14.89 7.71 21.48
CA VAL A 233 14.88 6.24 21.43
C VAL A 233 13.86 5.67 22.41
N SER A 234 13.72 6.21 23.61
CA SER A 234 12.77 5.72 24.61
C SER A 234 11.33 5.77 24.12
N GLU A 235 10.97 6.81 23.35
CA GLU A 235 9.66 7.04 22.77
C GLU A 235 9.34 6.16 21.54
N LEU A 236 10.33 5.40 21.03
CA LEU A 236 10.11 4.53 19.87
C LEU A 236 9.29 3.28 20.23
N PRO A 237 8.38 2.83 19.35
CA PRO A 237 7.78 1.51 19.43
C PRO A 237 8.83 0.40 19.40
N GLU A 238 8.52 -0.74 20.02
CA GLU A 238 9.48 -1.85 20.18
C GLU A 238 10.02 -2.36 18.85
N LYS A 239 9.17 -2.54 17.83
CA LYS A 239 9.60 -2.92 16.47
C LYS A 239 10.61 -1.95 15.85
N SER A 240 10.50 -0.65 16.14
CA SER A 240 11.44 0.36 15.65
C SER A 240 12.79 0.26 16.36
N LYS A 241 12.79 -0.06 17.65
CA LYS A 241 14.02 -0.34 18.43
C LYS A 241 14.71 -1.60 17.92
N GLU A 242 13.96 -2.67 17.67
CA GLU A 242 14.48 -3.92 17.09
C GLU A 242 15.17 -3.69 15.74
N ALA A 243 14.54 -2.91 14.85
CA ALA A 243 15.12 -2.55 13.54
C ALA A 243 16.43 -1.76 13.67
N LEU A 244 16.49 -0.79 14.60
CA LEU A 244 17.72 -0.04 14.89
C LEU A 244 18.81 -0.95 15.47
N ALA A 245 18.47 -1.79 16.45
CA ALA A 245 19.39 -2.71 17.09
C ALA A 245 19.99 -3.70 16.08
N PHE A 246 19.17 -4.21 15.15
CA PHE A 246 19.63 -5.04 14.05
C PHE A 246 20.65 -4.31 13.16
N CYS A 247 20.39 -3.06 12.79
CA CYS A 247 21.32 -2.27 12.00
C CYS A 247 22.63 -1.99 12.76
N ILE A 248 22.56 -1.66 14.05
CA ILE A 248 23.74 -1.42 14.90
C ILE A 248 24.61 -2.68 15.05
N LYS A 249 24.01 -3.85 15.27
CA LYS A 249 24.72 -5.14 15.33
C LYS A 249 25.53 -5.42 14.06
N GLN A 250 25.10 -4.89 12.92
CA GLN A 250 25.79 -5.02 11.62
C GLN A 250 26.76 -3.86 11.32
N GLY A 251 27.10 -3.03 12.31
CA GLY A 251 28.03 -1.91 12.16
C GLY A 251 27.37 -0.60 11.69
N GLY A 252 26.04 -0.50 11.81
CA GLY A 252 25.28 0.71 11.53
C GLY A 252 24.78 0.83 10.09
N PHE A 253 24.90 -0.20 9.26
CA PHE A 253 24.32 -0.22 7.92
C PHE A 253 24.03 -1.65 7.44
N VAL A 254 22.92 -1.83 6.71
CA VAL A 254 22.49 -3.13 6.18
C VAL A 254 21.92 -2.99 4.78
N LYS A 255 21.96 -4.07 3.98
CA LYS A 255 21.26 -4.08 2.69
C LYS A 255 19.77 -3.94 2.95
N TYR A 256 19.09 -3.09 2.19
CA TYR A 256 17.69 -2.75 2.46
C TYR A 256 16.77 -3.97 2.45
N GLY A 257 17.04 -4.96 1.59
CA GLY A 257 16.29 -6.22 1.54
C GLY A 257 16.40 -7.09 2.81
N GLN A 258 17.35 -6.83 3.71
CA GLN A 258 17.44 -7.51 5.01
C GLN A 258 16.44 -6.96 6.03
N LEU A 259 15.80 -5.82 5.75
CA LEU A 259 14.75 -5.22 6.58
C LEU A 259 13.34 -5.50 6.05
N LYS A 260 13.17 -6.53 5.21
CA LYS A 260 11.89 -6.87 4.58
C LYS A 260 10.75 -7.15 5.57
N ASP A 261 11.09 -7.55 6.80
CA ASP A 261 10.13 -7.88 7.85
C ASP A 261 9.64 -6.62 8.61
N TYR A 262 10.21 -5.45 8.29
CA TYR A 262 9.81 -4.15 8.82
C TYR A 262 9.13 -3.32 7.73
N ASP A 263 7.94 -2.81 8.02
CA ASP A 263 7.18 -2.02 7.06
C ASP A 263 7.89 -0.68 6.75
N ASP A 264 7.83 -0.28 5.47
CA ASP A 264 8.20 1.06 5.00
C ASP A 264 7.10 1.64 4.09
N ASP A 265 6.43 2.67 4.61
CA ASP A 265 5.33 3.39 4.00
C ASP A 265 5.68 4.85 3.67
N MET A 266 6.99 5.16 3.61
CA MET A 266 7.46 6.51 3.36
C MET A 266 6.96 7.09 2.03
N ASP A 267 6.31 8.27 2.09
CA ASP A 267 5.82 9.03 0.92
C ASP A 267 6.58 10.37 0.77
N PHE A 268 6.88 10.82 -0.45
CA PHE A 268 7.75 12.00 -0.68
C PHE A 268 7.26 13.32 -0.05
N PHE A 269 5.96 13.54 0.08
CA PHE A 269 5.47 14.80 0.64
C PHE A 269 5.28 14.80 2.16
N TRP A 270 5.39 13.65 2.84
CA TRP A 270 4.96 13.44 4.23
C TRP A 270 3.50 13.90 4.44
N LYS A 271 2.62 13.05 4.98
CA LYS A 271 1.21 13.44 5.23
C LYS A 271 1.01 13.52 6.73
N GLU A 272 0.62 14.70 7.24
CA GLU A 272 0.36 14.91 8.66
C GLU A 272 -0.78 13.98 9.12
N GLY A 273 -0.63 13.36 10.29
CA GLY A 273 -1.64 12.46 10.85
C GLY A 273 -1.62 11.01 10.36
N LYS A 274 -0.74 10.63 9.41
CA LYS A 274 -0.53 9.23 9.04
C LYS A 274 0.31 8.52 10.10
N THR A 275 -0.15 7.36 10.59
CA THR A 275 0.69 6.46 11.39
C THR A 275 1.83 5.96 10.51
N LEU A 276 3.05 6.33 10.86
CA LEU A 276 4.21 5.90 10.10
C LEU A 276 4.52 4.44 10.41
N SER A 277 4.93 3.72 9.37
CA SER A 277 5.53 2.39 9.48
C SER A 277 6.80 2.41 10.32
N THR A 278 7.27 1.22 10.70
CA THR A 278 8.47 1.04 11.53
C THR A 278 9.68 1.78 10.96
N ILE A 279 9.95 1.65 9.65
CA ILE A 279 11.07 2.32 8.97
C ILE A 279 10.75 3.80 8.71
N GLY A 280 9.49 4.13 8.35
CA GLY A 280 9.06 5.50 8.11
C GLY A 280 9.28 6.40 9.33
N LEU A 281 8.97 5.91 10.54
CA LEU A 281 9.18 6.63 11.79
C LEU A 281 10.67 6.89 12.07
N LEU A 282 11.54 5.89 11.84
CA LEU A 282 12.97 6.04 12.01
C LEU A 282 13.57 7.07 11.05
N ARG A 283 13.08 7.10 9.81
CA ARG A 283 13.46 8.10 8.80
C ARG A 283 12.99 9.50 9.18
N GLN A 284 11.76 9.64 9.70
CA GLN A 284 11.22 10.91 10.16
C GLN A 284 12.03 11.49 11.32
N LYS A 285 12.41 10.65 12.30
CA LYS A 285 13.24 11.06 13.44
C LYS A 285 14.72 11.26 13.07
N GLY A 286 15.13 11.00 11.83
CA GLY A 286 16.51 11.18 11.37
C GLY A 286 17.49 10.14 11.92
N LEU A 287 16.99 9.06 12.54
CA LEU A 287 17.80 7.98 13.12
C LEU A 287 18.26 6.97 12.06
N LEU A 288 17.49 6.84 10.97
CA LEU A 288 17.75 5.93 9.88
C LEU A 288 17.62 6.64 8.54
N VAL A 289 18.54 6.37 7.63
CA VAL A 289 18.60 6.92 6.29
C VAL A 289 18.54 5.78 5.29
N VAL A 290 17.81 5.98 4.19
CA VAL A 290 17.81 5.06 3.05
C VAL A 290 18.56 5.70 1.90
N GLY A 291 19.59 5.02 1.39
CA GLY A 291 20.44 5.53 0.32
C GLY A 291 21.13 4.41 -0.45
N LYS A 292 22.13 4.74 -1.27
CA LYS A 292 22.95 3.77 -2.00
C LYS A 292 24.36 3.73 -1.45
N MET A 293 24.89 2.53 -1.26
CA MET A 293 26.28 2.31 -0.83
C MET A 293 26.93 1.22 -1.67
N VAL A 294 28.22 1.37 -1.96
CA VAL A 294 29.02 0.39 -2.71
C VAL A 294 29.48 -0.71 -1.77
N PHE A 295 29.24 -1.97 -2.15
CA PHE A 295 29.80 -3.16 -1.52
C PHE A 295 30.58 -3.94 -2.59
N GLY A 296 31.90 -3.96 -2.48
CA GLY A 296 32.76 -4.48 -3.54
C GLY A 296 32.58 -3.65 -4.81
N GLU A 297 32.14 -4.28 -5.89
CA GLU A 297 31.96 -3.64 -7.21
C GLU A 297 30.53 -3.16 -7.48
N ARG A 298 29.56 -3.51 -6.62
CA ARG A 298 28.13 -3.23 -6.87
C ARG A 298 27.57 -2.22 -5.88
N GLN A 299 26.66 -1.38 -6.37
CA GLN A 299 25.85 -0.49 -5.53
C GLN A 299 24.59 -1.20 -5.04
N PHE A 300 24.29 -1.06 -3.75
CA PHE A 300 23.08 -1.59 -3.14
C PHE A 300 22.31 -0.48 -2.45
N LYS A 301 20.98 -0.59 -2.45
CA LYS A 301 20.12 0.19 -1.55
C LYS A 301 20.37 -0.29 -0.12
N VAL A 302 20.63 0.63 0.79
CA VAL A 302 20.94 0.35 2.19
C VAL A 302 20.08 1.17 3.13
N ALA A 303 19.81 0.59 4.29
CA ALA A 303 19.43 1.34 5.48
C ALA A 303 20.71 1.66 6.26
N PHE A 304 20.84 2.90 6.70
CA PHE A 304 22.09 3.46 7.20
C PHE A 304 21.84 4.33 8.44
N ILE A 305 22.62 4.09 9.48
CA ILE A 305 22.65 4.91 10.69
C ILE A 305 23.84 5.86 10.58
N PRO A 306 23.61 7.19 10.65
CA PRO A 306 24.66 8.21 10.68
C PRO A 306 25.73 7.92 11.73
N ASN A 307 26.99 8.22 11.40
CA ASN A 307 28.13 7.81 12.22
C ASN A 307 28.04 8.33 13.66
N GLU A 308 27.58 9.57 13.82
CA GLU A 308 27.49 10.28 15.10
C GLU A 308 26.51 9.60 16.08
N LEU A 309 25.53 8.85 15.56
CA LEU A 309 24.49 8.23 16.37
C LEU A 309 24.85 6.82 16.83
N ARG A 310 25.84 6.17 16.21
CA ARG A 310 26.06 4.72 16.37
C ARG A 310 26.47 4.33 17.77
N ASP A 311 27.42 5.05 18.36
CA ASP A 311 27.94 4.71 19.68
C ASP A 311 26.88 4.92 20.76
N GLY A 312 26.15 6.05 20.69
CA GLY A 312 25.02 6.32 21.58
C GLY A 312 23.91 5.27 21.45
N LEU A 313 23.54 4.91 20.22
CA LEU A 313 22.53 3.86 19.98
C LEU A 313 22.99 2.48 20.45
N LYS A 314 24.28 2.17 20.35
CA LYS A 314 24.83 0.89 20.84
C LYS A 314 24.66 0.77 22.35
N VAL A 315 24.84 1.85 23.11
CA VAL A 315 24.62 1.85 24.57
C VAL A 315 23.13 1.71 24.92
N LEU A 316 22.25 2.31 24.13
CA LEU A 316 20.81 2.36 24.42
C LEU A 316 20.02 1.11 23.98
N LEU A 317 20.55 0.34 23.02
CA LEU A 317 19.85 -0.78 22.36
C LEU A 317 20.51 -2.15 22.59
N THR A 318 21.54 -2.22 23.44
CA THR A 318 22.19 -3.46 23.87
C THR A 318 21.79 -3.79 25.29
#